data_AF-A0A2U1PF59-F1
#
_entry.id   AF-A0A2U1PF59-F1
#
_cell.length_a   1.000
_cell.length_b   1.000
_cell.length_c   1.000
_cell.angle_alpha   90.00
_cell.angle_beta   90.00
_cell.angle_gamma   90.00
#
_symmetry.space_group_name_H-M   'P 1'
#
loop_
_entity.id
_entity.type
_entity.pdbx_description
1 polymer ?
#
loop_
_entity_poly.entity_id
_entity_poly.type
_entity_poly.pdbx_seq_one_letter_code
_entity_poly.pdbx_strand_id
1 'polypeptide(L)'
;MVEFIPTRCNVSYATRFSRLDLDCLPTRVNLVRRGVHVESSICPICSSCEEDVHHTLFCCDLARLILRRICRWWDLDIQDWCSFQEWLSWFQSIRLPFMVKFLLEGSLL
;
A
#
# COMPACT_ATOMS: atom_id res chain seq x y z
N MET A 1 17.56 -12.57 -18.66
CA MET A 1 16.62 -11.45 -18.43
C MET A 1 15.85 -11.83 -17.19
N VAL A 2 16.24 -11.28 -16.03
CA VAL A 2 15.75 -11.74 -14.72
C VAL A 2 14.30 -11.29 -14.57
N GLU A 3 13.37 -12.23 -14.52
CA GLU A 3 11.98 -11.98 -14.15
C GLU A 3 11.95 -11.52 -12.68
N PHE A 4 11.99 -10.21 -12.48
CA PHE A 4 11.82 -9.61 -11.17
C PHE A 4 10.32 -9.57 -10.86
N ILE A 5 9.77 -10.70 -10.42
CA ILE A 5 8.39 -10.79 -9.95
C ILE A 5 8.33 -10.08 -8.59
N PRO A 6 7.63 -8.94 -8.43
CA PRO A 6 7.53 -8.25 -7.14
C PRO A 6 6.43 -8.86 -6.26
N THR A 7 6.21 -10.18 -6.35
CA THR A 7 5.24 -10.90 -5.52
C THR A 7 5.57 -10.77 -4.03
N ARG A 8 6.86 -10.68 -3.66
CA ARG A 8 7.27 -10.50 -2.25
C ARG A 8 7.02 -9.10 -1.71
N CYS A 9 7.01 -8.06 -2.54
CA CYS A 9 6.76 -6.68 -2.10
C CYS A 9 5.28 -6.45 -1.77
N ASN A 10 4.36 -7.04 -2.54
CA ASN A 10 2.92 -6.74 -2.42
C ASN A 10 2.18 -7.50 -1.29
N VAL A 11 2.77 -8.56 -0.75
CA VAL A 11 2.09 -9.45 0.20
C VAL A 11 2.55 -9.20 1.62
N SER A 12 3.87 -9.09 1.76
CA SER A 12 4.48 -8.73 3.02
C SER A 12 4.06 -7.33 3.44
N TYR A 13 3.87 -6.38 2.51
CA TYR A 13 3.26 -5.11 2.90
C TYR A 13 1.83 -5.34 3.37
N ALA A 14 0.93 -5.96 2.61
CA ALA A 14 -0.49 -6.10 3.00
C ALA A 14 -0.69 -6.82 4.35
N THR A 15 -0.01 -7.94 4.57
CA THR A 15 -0.09 -8.72 5.82
C THR A 15 0.66 -8.08 6.98
N ARG A 16 1.76 -7.36 6.72
CA ARG A 16 2.46 -6.57 7.75
C ARG A 16 1.73 -5.25 8.03
N PHE A 17 1.00 -4.71 7.07
CA PHE A 17 0.13 -3.53 7.21
C PHE A 17 -1.11 -3.81 8.03
N SER A 18 -1.70 -5.00 7.89
CA SER A 18 -2.82 -5.40 8.75
C SER A 18 -2.36 -5.76 10.18
N ARG A 19 -1.06 -6.03 10.37
CA ARG A 19 -0.46 -6.44 11.66
C ARG A 19 0.33 -5.34 12.36
N LEU A 20 0.81 -4.34 11.62
CA LEU A 20 1.40 -3.13 12.15
C LEU A 20 0.27 -2.15 12.38
N ASP A 21 0.21 -1.57 13.58
CA ASP A 21 -0.54 -0.35 13.79
C ASP A 21 -0.12 0.64 12.70
N LEU A 22 -1.07 1.16 11.90
CA LEU A 22 -0.75 2.06 10.77
C LEU A 22 0.08 3.26 11.27
N ASP A 23 -0.15 3.65 12.53
CA ASP A 23 0.60 4.66 13.27
C ASP A 23 2.09 4.32 13.52
N CYS A 24 2.53 3.10 13.21
CA CYS A 24 3.94 2.69 13.27
C CYS A 24 4.79 3.33 12.18
N LEU A 25 4.21 3.63 11.02
CA LEU A 25 4.94 4.15 9.86
C LEU A 25 5.43 5.57 10.14
N PRO A 26 6.65 5.92 9.71
CA PRO A 26 7.21 7.25 9.93
C PRO A 26 6.64 8.28 8.95
N THR A 27 5.31 8.39 8.88
CA THR A 27 4.65 9.45 8.13
C THR A 27 4.81 10.77 8.87
N ARG A 28 4.76 11.91 8.16
CA ARG A 28 4.90 13.22 8.82
C ARG A 28 3.87 13.44 9.91
N VAL A 29 2.62 13.00 9.70
CA VAL A 29 1.57 13.06 10.74
C VAL A 29 1.97 12.23 11.97
N ASN A 30 2.51 11.01 11.78
CA ASN A 30 2.94 10.17 12.90
C ASN A 30 4.20 10.71 13.60
N LEU A 31 5.11 11.33 12.86
CA LEU A 31 6.29 12.00 13.41
C LEU A 31 5.89 13.18 14.30
N VAL A 32 4.96 14.02 13.84
CA VAL A 32 4.40 15.14 14.63
C VAL A 32 3.71 14.60 15.89
N ARG A 33 2.90 13.54 15.78
CA ARG A 33 2.25 12.89 16.94
C ARG A 33 3.26 12.38 17.98
N ARG A 34 4.44 11.95 17.54
CA ARG A 34 5.54 11.48 18.42
C ARG A 34 6.44 12.61 18.93
N GLY A 35 6.11 13.87 18.63
CA GLY A 35 6.89 15.04 19.05
C GLY A 35 8.16 15.29 18.26
N VAL A 36 8.35 14.63 17.10
CA VAL A 36 9.44 14.94 16.18
C VAL A 36 9.11 16.21 15.43
N HIS A 37 10.03 17.18 15.44
CA HIS A 37 9.84 18.43 14.71
C HIS A 37 9.90 18.18 13.20
N VAL A 38 8.83 18.56 12.51
CA VAL A 38 8.70 18.50 11.05
C VAL A 38 8.17 19.86 10.60
N GLU A 39 8.79 20.44 9.57
CA GLU A 39 8.44 21.79 9.07
C GLU A 39 6.99 21.89 8.55
N SER A 40 6.44 20.79 8.05
CA SER A 40 5.07 20.69 7.54
C SER A 40 4.58 19.25 7.58
N SER A 41 3.30 19.03 7.87
CA SER A 41 2.63 17.71 7.78
C SER A 41 2.28 17.32 6.34
N ILE A 42 2.47 18.21 5.36
CA ILE A 42 2.11 18.00 3.95
C ILE A 42 3.04 16.96 3.30
N CYS A 43 2.46 16.09 2.50
CA CYS A 43 3.17 15.11 1.70
C CYS A 43 4.14 15.79 0.73
N PRO A 44 5.45 15.49 0.78
CA PRO A 44 6.45 16.11 -0.09
C PRO A 44 6.34 15.66 -1.54
N ILE A 45 5.57 14.60 -1.81
CA ILE A 45 5.44 14.02 -3.15
C ILE A 45 4.39 14.78 -3.96
N CYS A 46 3.17 14.94 -3.43
CA CYS A 46 2.08 15.62 -4.13
C CYS A 46 1.95 17.09 -3.72
N SER A 47 2.50 17.49 -2.57
CA SER A 47 2.38 18.84 -1.98
C SER A 47 0.93 19.34 -1.80
N SER A 48 -0.06 18.45 -1.80
CA SER A 48 -1.49 18.81 -1.81
C SER A 48 -2.26 18.38 -0.56
N CYS A 49 -1.81 17.33 0.13
CA CYS A 49 -2.49 16.72 1.26
C CYS A 49 -1.50 16.34 2.36
N GLU A 50 -1.99 16.12 3.57
CA GLU A 50 -1.15 15.63 4.67
C GLU A 50 -0.56 14.25 4.35
N GLU A 51 0.70 14.05 4.77
CA GLU A 51 1.35 12.76 4.72
C GLU A 51 0.88 11.91 5.90
N ASP A 52 -0.29 11.33 5.74
CA ASP A 52 -0.73 10.20 6.55
C ASP A 52 -0.53 8.88 5.81
N VAL A 53 -0.81 7.78 6.49
CA VAL A 53 -0.60 6.43 5.97
C VAL A 53 -1.52 6.15 4.78
N HIS A 54 -2.77 6.60 4.85
CA HIS A 54 -3.76 6.39 3.79
C HIS A 54 -3.35 7.14 2.53
N HIS A 55 -2.97 8.40 2.69
CA HIS A 55 -2.50 9.25 1.61
C HIS A 55 -1.24 8.67 0.97
N THR A 56 -0.22 8.32 1.77
CA THR A 56 1.07 7.84 1.27
C THR A 56 0.96 6.56 0.44
N LEU A 57 -0.06 5.73 0.69
CA LEU A 57 -0.17 4.39 0.10
C LEU A 57 -1.28 4.24 -0.93
N PHE A 58 -2.32 5.07 -0.85
CA PHE A 58 -3.53 4.90 -1.67
C PHE A 58 -3.90 6.17 -2.42
N CYS A 59 -3.80 7.35 -1.78
CA CYS A 59 -4.31 8.58 -2.40
C CYS A 59 -3.24 9.42 -3.12
N CYS A 60 -1.97 9.33 -2.72
CA CYS A 60 -0.88 10.10 -3.33
C CYS A 60 -0.74 9.71 -4.80
N ASP A 61 -0.45 10.68 -5.68
CA ASP A 61 -0.32 10.45 -7.11
C ASP A 61 0.70 9.36 -7.44
N LEU A 62 1.83 9.34 -6.74
CA LEU A 62 2.84 8.30 -6.89
C LEU A 62 2.31 6.92 -6.48
N ALA A 63 1.58 6.86 -5.36
CA ALA A 63 1.03 5.61 -4.86
C ALA A 63 -0.01 5.03 -5.83
N ARG A 64 -0.90 5.88 -6.35
CA ARG A 64 -1.87 5.54 -7.40
C ARG A 64 -1.19 5.02 -8.65
N LEU A 65 -0.11 5.67 -9.10
CA LEU A 65 0.66 5.21 -10.27
C LEU A 65 1.27 3.82 -10.06
N ILE A 66 1.84 3.56 -8.88
CA ILE A 66 2.42 2.26 -8.53
C ILE A 66 1.33 1.19 -8.50
N LEU A 67 0.21 1.45 -7.82
CA LEU A 67 -0.92 0.52 -7.72
C LEU A 67 -1.52 0.19 -9.09
N ARG A 68 -1.70 1.19 -9.96
CA ARG A 68 -2.14 0.99 -11.35
C ARG A 68 -1.17 0.13 -12.14
N ARG A 69 0.14 0.30 -11.93
CA ARG A 69 1.18 -0.50 -12.59
C ARG A 69 1.17 -1.96 -12.11
N ILE A 70 0.92 -2.18 -10.81
CA ILE A 70 0.72 -3.51 -10.24
C ILE A 70 -0.53 -4.17 -10.83
N CYS A 71 -1.67 -3.46 -10.89
CA CYS A 71 -2.89 -3.99 -11.49
C CYS A 71 -2.64 -4.44 -12.93
N ARG A 72 -1.98 -3.59 -13.74
CA ARG A 72 -1.60 -3.92 -15.11
C ARG A 72 -0.66 -5.13 -15.21
N TRP A 73 0.27 -5.29 -14.26
CA TRP A 73 1.16 -6.46 -14.23
C TRP A 73 0.44 -7.75 -13.88
N TRP A 74 -0.63 -7.69 -13.11
CA TRP A 74 -1.43 -8.84 -12.71
C TRP A 74 -2.65 -9.06 -13.62
N ASP A 75 -2.77 -8.28 -14.71
CA ASP A 75 -3.92 -8.29 -15.61
C ASP A 75 -5.26 -8.09 -14.87
N LEU A 76 -5.25 -7.18 -13.91
CA LEU A 76 -6.40 -6.82 -13.08
C LEU A 76 -6.97 -5.47 -13.49
N ASP A 77 -8.27 -5.33 -13.31
CA ASP A 77 -8.97 -4.06 -13.52
C ASP A 77 -8.35 -2.98 -12.64
N ILE A 78 -8.04 -1.84 -13.26
CA ILE A 78 -7.54 -0.67 -12.55
C ILE A 78 -8.60 -0.21 -11.55
N GLN A 79 -8.21 -0.14 -10.28
CA GLN A 79 -9.03 0.40 -9.20
C GLN A 79 -8.36 1.66 -8.64
N ASP A 80 -9.17 2.59 -8.15
CA ASP A 80 -8.72 3.77 -7.42
C ASP A 80 -9.11 3.63 -5.94
N TRP A 81 -8.33 2.85 -5.19
CA TRP A 81 -8.51 2.72 -3.75
C TRP A 81 -8.05 3.99 -3.03
N CYS A 82 -8.80 4.41 -2.02
CA CYS A 82 -8.47 5.56 -1.16
C CYS A 82 -8.19 5.13 0.29
N SER A 83 -8.33 3.84 0.62
CA SER A 83 -8.02 3.31 1.94
C SER A 83 -7.54 1.87 1.93
N PHE A 84 -6.89 1.46 3.02
CA PHE A 84 -6.52 0.06 3.23
C PHE A 84 -7.75 -0.86 3.25
N GLN A 85 -8.87 -0.40 3.81
CA GLN A 85 -10.10 -1.19 3.92
C GLN A 85 -10.72 -1.46 2.54
N GLU A 86 -10.75 -0.45 1.66
CA GLU A 86 -11.22 -0.61 0.28
C GLU A 86 -10.34 -1.58 -0.49
N TRP A 87 -9.02 -1.41 -0.39
CA TRP A 87 -8.07 -2.32 -1.02
C TRP A 87 -8.22 -3.76 -0.50
N LEU A 88 -8.37 -3.95 0.81
CA LEU A 88 -8.53 -5.26 1.43
C LEU A 88 -9.85 -5.93 1.03
N SER A 89 -10.95 -5.18 1.03
CA SER A 89 -12.26 -5.67 0.60
C SER A 89 -12.22 -6.11 -0.86
N TRP A 90 -11.59 -5.30 -1.72
CA TRP A 90 -11.34 -5.68 -3.10
C TRP A 90 -10.50 -6.96 -3.16
N PHE A 91 -9.35 -6.99 -2.50
CA PHE A 91 -8.41 -8.12 -2.53
C PHE A 91 -9.07 -9.45 -2.12
N GLN A 92 -9.97 -9.42 -1.14
CA GLN A 92 -10.76 -10.58 -0.73
C GLN A 92 -11.76 -11.02 -1.81
N SER A 93 -12.35 -10.08 -2.53
CA SER A 93 -13.36 -10.32 -3.58
C SER A 93 -12.78 -10.83 -4.91
N ILE A 94 -11.53 -10.48 -5.23
CA ILE A 94 -10.91 -10.88 -6.50
C ILE A 94 -10.64 -12.40 -6.53
N ARG A 95 -10.99 -12.99 -7.68
CA ARG A 95 -10.72 -14.40 -8.00
C ARG A 95 -9.33 -14.55 -8.61
N LEU A 96 -8.32 -14.69 -7.77
CA LEU A 96 -6.99 -15.11 -8.20
C LEU A 96 -6.91 -16.64 -8.24
N PRO A 97 -6.09 -17.23 -9.13
CA PRO A 97 -5.76 -18.65 -9.08
C PRO A 97 -5.30 -19.01 -7.66
N PHE A 98 -5.82 -20.10 -7.11
CA PHE A 98 -5.60 -20.50 -5.71
C PHE A 98 -4.12 -20.46 -5.31
N MET A 99 -3.21 -20.87 -6.20
CA MET A 99 -1.78 -20.86 -5.94
C MET A 99 -1.20 -19.45 -5.82
N VAL A 100 -1.69 -18.49 -6.61
CA VAL A 100 -1.30 -17.08 -6.53
C VAL A 100 -1.90 -16.48 -5.26
N LYS A 101 -3.18 -16.72 -4.98
CA LYS A 101 -3.84 -16.26 -3.75
C LYS A 101 -3.15 -16.81 -2.49
N PHE A 102 -2.80 -18.09 -2.48
CA PHE A 102 -2.08 -18.76 -1.41
C PHE A 102 -0.66 -18.20 -1.22
N LEU A 103 0.10 -18.00 -2.30
CA LEU A 103 1.42 -17.33 -2.23
C LEU A 103 1.30 -15.87 -1.75
N LEU A 104 0.16 -15.22 -2.02
CA LEU A 104 -0.12 -13.86 -1.59
C LEU A 104 -0.73 -13.75 -0.19
N GLU A 105 -1.23 -14.84 0.39
CA GLU A 105 -1.82 -14.87 1.74
C GLU A 105 -0.87 -15.52 2.76
N GLY A 106 0.06 -16.35 2.30
CA GLY A 106 0.81 -17.27 3.17
C GLY A 106 2.23 -17.55 2.70
N SER A 107 3.13 -16.59 2.89
CA SER A 107 4.49 -16.91 3.34
C SER A 107 4.65 -16.50 4.81
N LEU A 108 3.95 -17.24 5.66
CA LEU A 108 4.18 -17.37 7.10
C LEU A 108 4.06 -18.87 7.43
N LEU A 109 5.15 -19.60 7.14
CA LEU A 109 5.67 -20.61 8.06
C LEU A 109 6.90 -19.99 8.72
#